data_AF-A0A376KHS3-F1
#
_entry.id   AF-A0A376KHS3-F1
#
_cell.length_a   1.000
_cell.length_b   1.000
_cell.length_c   1.000
_cell.angle_alpha   90.00
_cell.angle_beta   90.00
_cell.angle_gamma   90.00
#
_symmetry.space_group_name_H-M   'P 1'
#
loop_
_entity.id
_entity.type
_entity.pdbx_description
1 polymer ?
#
loop_
_entity_poly.entity_id
_entity_poly.type
_entity_poly.pdbx_seq_one_letter_code
_entity_poly.pdbx_strand_id
1 'polypeptide(L)'
;MKRLRLVMCIPLTALLLSGCSTSKEELLPAGDQTMLELWQGKTTGGSQRHALAARETLWRPLTSDEKQQVHREGQSYSRTQESEISQQFPRLPNPDMVMYVFPHLAGGTSPVPGYSTVFPFYSRTQYALPGERTEAM
;
A
#
# COMPACT_ATOMS: atom_id res chain seq x y z
N MET A 1 -34.61 -49.05 -4.82
CA MET A 1 -33.63 -48.58 -3.80
C MET A 1 -32.79 -47.37 -4.23
N LYS A 2 -32.32 -47.26 -5.48
CA LYS A 2 -31.50 -46.12 -5.95
C LYS A 2 -32.23 -44.77 -5.98
N ARG A 3 -33.52 -44.75 -6.39
CA ARG A 3 -34.35 -43.53 -6.41
C ARG A 3 -34.67 -42.99 -5.01
N LEU A 4 -34.81 -43.87 -4.02
CA LEU A 4 -35.07 -43.49 -2.62
C LEU A 4 -33.84 -42.86 -1.95
N ARG A 5 -32.63 -43.35 -2.28
CA ARG A 5 -31.37 -42.74 -1.82
C ARG A 5 -31.14 -41.35 -2.41
N LEU A 6 -31.48 -41.14 -3.69
CA LEU A 6 -31.36 -39.83 -4.34
C LEU A 6 -32.29 -38.78 -3.71
N VAL A 7 -33.53 -39.16 -3.38
CA VAL A 7 -34.53 -38.27 -2.76
C VAL A 7 -34.14 -37.86 -1.33
N MET A 8 -33.44 -38.72 -0.59
CA MET A 8 -32.98 -38.43 0.78
C MET A 8 -31.69 -37.60 0.81
N CYS A 9 -30.83 -37.70 -0.22
CA CYS A 9 -29.60 -36.91 -0.30
C CYS A 9 -29.84 -35.44 -0.64
N ILE A 10 -30.87 -35.12 -1.45
CA ILE A 10 -31.19 -33.74 -1.86
C ILE A 10 -31.51 -32.80 -0.67
N PRO A 11 -32.38 -33.16 0.31
CA PRO A 11 -32.62 -32.29 1.46
C PRO A 11 -31.41 -32.19 2.38
N LEU A 12 -30.59 -33.24 2.47
CA LEU A 12 -29.37 -33.25 3.30
C LEU A 12 -28.30 -32.29 2.74
N THR A 13 -28.14 -32.24 1.42
CA THR A 13 -27.26 -31.26 0.79
C THR A 13 -27.77 -29.83 0.93
N ALA A 14 -29.09 -29.61 0.85
CA ALA A 14 -29.68 -28.28 1.03
C ALA A 14 -29.47 -27.75 2.47
N LEU A 15 -29.51 -28.63 3.48
CA LEU A 15 -29.24 -28.27 4.87
C LEU A 15 -27.75 -27.92 5.13
N LEU A 16 -26.83 -28.52 4.36
CA LEU A 16 -25.40 -28.20 4.46
C LEU A 16 -25.03 -26.89 3.74
N LEU A 17 -25.88 -26.41 2.84
CA LEU A 17 -25.70 -25.13 2.14
C LEU A 17 -26.36 -23.94 2.86
N SER A 18 -27.02 -24.14 4.00
CA SER A 18 -27.46 -23.01 4.83
C SER A 18 -26.24 -22.36 5.48
N GLY A 19 -25.65 -21.39 4.80
CA GLY A 19 -24.60 -20.54 5.35
C GLY A 19 -25.11 -19.70 6.51
N CYS A 20 -24.24 -19.40 7.47
CA CYS A 20 -24.50 -18.41 8.50
C CYS A 20 -24.59 -17.02 7.86
N SER A 21 -25.79 -16.62 7.44
CA SER A 21 -26.06 -15.23 7.03
C SER A 21 -26.16 -14.37 8.29
N THR A 22 -25.07 -13.72 8.65
CA THR A 22 -25.07 -12.69 9.70
C THR A 22 -25.65 -11.39 9.13
N SER A 23 -26.61 -10.79 9.83
CA SER A 23 -27.25 -9.54 9.40
C SER A 23 -26.38 -8.35 9.79
N LYS A 24 -26.34 -7.33 8.93
CA LYS A 24 -25.62 -6.06 9.17
C LYS A 24 -26.03 -5.43 10.50
N GLU A 25 -27.30 -5.58 10.87
CA GLU A 25 -27.87 -4.91 12.04
C GLU A 25 -27.46 -5.59 13.36
N GLU A 26 -27.10 -6.87 13.31
CA GLU A 26 -26.50 -7.60 14.44
C GLU A 26 -25.01 -7.26 14.59
N LEU A 27 -24.28 -7.14 13.47
CA LEU A 27 -22.83 -6.92 13.47
C LEU A 27 -22.43 -5.45 13.64
N LEU A 28 -23.21 -4.52 13.11
CA LEU A 28 -22.92 -3.09 13.02
C LEU A 28 -24.21 -2.28 13.27
N PRO A 29 -24.79 -2.34 14.49
CA PRO A 29 -25.96 -1.54 14.81
C PRO A 29 -25.63 -0.05 14.61
N ALA A 30 -26.49 0.66 13.88
CA ALA A 30 -26.38 2.10 13.75
C ALA A 30 -26.62 2.72 15.14
N GLY A 31 -25.57 3.26 15.77
CA GLY A 31 -25.71 3.97 17.03
C GLY A 31 -26.42 5.32 16.85
N ASP A 32 -27.04 5.82 17.91
CA ASP A 32 -27.78 7.11 17.92
C ASP A 32 -26.88 8.36 17.79
N GLN A 33 -25.57 8.15 17.64
CA GLN A 33 -24.54 9.20 17.66
C GLN A 33 -24.19 9.68 16.26
N THR A 34 -24.07 11.00 16.11
CA THR A 34 -23.66 11.61 14.83
C THR A 34 -22.17 11.35 14.56
N MET A 35 -21.77 11.30 13.29
CA MET A 35 -20.36 11.12 12.91
C MET A 35 -19.44 12.21 13.48
N LEU A 36 -19.97 13.43 13.63
CA LEU A 36 -19.25 14.56 14.24
C LEU A 36 -18.98 14.31 15.73
N GLU A 37 -19.95 13.75 16.46
CA GLU A 37 -19.84 13.45 17.88
C GLU A 37 -18.86 12.30 18.16
N LEU A 38 -18.81 11.29 17.28
CA LEU A 38 -17.75 10.27 17.26
C LEU A 38 -16.37 10.90 17.09
N TRP A 39 -16.21 11.80 16.11
CA TRP A 39 -14.94 12.44 15.80
C TRP A 39 -14.44 13.35 16.93
N GLN A 40 -15.37 13.99 17.64
CA GLN A 40 -15.07 14.83 18.80
C GLN A 40 -14.78 14.01 20.07
N GLY A 41 -14.73 12.68 19.97
CA GLY A 41 -14.40 11.79 21.09
C GLY A 41 -15.47 11.75 22.18
N LYS A 42 -16.66 12.28 21.91
CA LYS A 42 -17.76 12.39 22.88
C LYS A 42 -18.62 11.14 22.86
N THR A 43 -17.96 9.99 22.94
CA THR A 43 -18.65 8.72 23.11
C THR A 43 -18.93 8.53 24.59
N THR A 44 -20.18 8.29 24.96
CA THR A 44 -20.60 8.06 26.35
C THR A 44 -19.71 7.00 27.03
N GLY A 45 -19.33 7.27 28.28
CA GLY A 45 -18.20 6.69 29.02
C GLY A 45 -18.08 5.16 29.00
N GLY A 46 -17.41 4.63 27.98
CA GLY A 46 -17.12 3.20 27.82
C GLY A 46 -16.64 2.81 26.42
N SER A 47 -16.88 3.66 25.40
CA SER A 47 -16.67 3.26 24.00
C SER A 47 -15.24 2.88 23.63
N GLN A 48 -14.20 3.50 24.20
CA GLN A 48 -12.83 3.10 23.87
C GLN A 48 -12.54 1.67 24.30
N ARG A 49 -13.01 1.26 25.49
CA ARG A 49 -12.83 -0.13 25.96
C ARG A 49 -13.68 -1.10 25.15
N HIS A 50 -14.91 -0.73 24.80
CA HIS A 50 -15.78 -1.55 23.95
C HIS A 50 -15.28 -1.65 22.51
N ALA A 51 -14.71 -0.57 21.95
CA ALA A 51 -14.12 -0.54 20.62
C ALA A 51 -12.80 -1.30 20.58
N LEU A 52 -11.97 -1.21 21.62
CA LEU A 52 -10.79 -2.06 21.75
C LEU A 52 -11.19 -3.53 21.92
N ALA A 53 -12.18 -3.84 22.77
CA ALA A 53 -12.67 -5.21 22.92
C ALA A 53 -13.28 -5.77 21.62
N ALA A 54 -14.10 -5.00 20.90
CA ALA A 54 -14.65 -5.38 19.61
C ALA A 54 -13.58 -5.49 18.52
N ARG A 55 -12.52 -4.69 18.62
CA ARG A 55 -11.36 -4.79 17.73
C ARG A 55 -10.59 -6.07 18.02
N GLU A 56 -10.29 -6.38 19.29
CA GLU A 56 -9.64 -7.65 19.66
C GLU A 56 -10.46 -8.88 19.24
N THR A 57 -11.80 -8.85 19.28
CA THR A 57 -12.61 -9.99 18.79
C THR A 57 -12.58 -10.18 17.29
N LEU A 58 -12.34 -9.12 16.50
CA LEU A 58 -12.27 -9.17 15.04
C LEU A 58 -10.87 -9.53 14.52
N TRP A 59 -9.85 -9.54 15.39
CA TRP A 59 -8.47 -9.79 14.96
C TRP A 59 -8.16 -11.29 14.97
N ARG A 60 -7.80 -11.83 13.81
CA ARG A 60 -7.16 -13.14 13.73
C ARG A 60 -5.71 -12.99 14.18
N PRO A 61 -5.20 -13.80 15.12
CA PRO A 61 -3.78 -13.77 15.47
C PRO A 61 -2.95 -14.15 14.24
N LEU A 62 -1.91 -13.37 13.96
CA LEU A 62 -0.94 -13.68 12.92
C LEU A 62 -0.35 -15.07 13.20
N THR A 63 -0.30 -15.90 12.17
CA THR A 63 0.40 -17.18 12.17
C THR A 63 1.90 -16.97 12.38
N SER A 64 2.62 -18.01 12.80
CA SER A 64 4.08 -17.96 12.95
C SER A 64 4.77 -17.50 11.67
N ASP A 65 4.27 -17.94 10.51
CA ASP A 65 4.86 -17.62 9.21
C ASP A 65 4.64 -16.15 8.85
N GLU A 66 3.44 -15.62 9.07
CA GLU A 66 3.12 -14.20 8.87
C GLU A 66 3.93 -13.30 9.82
N LYS A 67 4.11 -13.69 11.08
CA LYS A 67 4.98 -12.96 12.04
C LYS A 67 6.44 -12.97 11.59
N GLN A 68 6.95 -14.12 11.15
CA GLN A 68 8.31 -14.27 10.64
C GLN A 68 8.53 -13.44 9.36
N GLN A 69 7.51 -13.33 8.52
CA GLN A 69 7.56 -12.53 7.30
C GLN A 69 7.58 -11.04 7.60
N VAL A 70 6.64 -10.55 8.43
CA VAL A 70 6.63 -9.13 8.88
C VAL A 70 7.95 -8.76 9.56
N HIS A 71 8.52 -9.67 10.36
CA HIS A 71 9.81 -9.43 10.99
C HIS A 71 10.97 -9.38 9.99
N ARG A 72 11.01 -10.27 9.00
CA ARG A 72 12.00 -10.23 7.90
C ARG A 72 11.89 -8.96 7.07
N GLU A 73 10.67 -8.53 6.74
CA GLU A 73 10.43 -7.28 6.01
C GLU A 73 10.90 -6.07 6.81
N GLY A 74 10.57 -6.00 8.11
CA GLY A 74 11.03 -4.92 8.99
C GLY A 74 12.56 -4.90 9.22
N GLN A 75 13.19 -6.07 9.28
CA GLN A 75 14.65 -6.18 9.40
C GLN A 75 15.38 -5.80 8.11
N SER A 76 14.81 -6.09 6.93
CA SER A 76 15.43 -5.76 5.64
C SER A 76 15.67 -4.26 5.44
N TYR A 77 14.87 -3.41 6.11
CA TYR A 77 15.00 -1.95 6.08
C TYR A 77 15.73 -1.37 7.31
N SER A 78 15.94 -2.17 8.36
CA SER A 78 16.66 -1.73 9.56
C SER A 78 18.18 -1.91 9.36
N ARG A 79 18.97 -0.89 9.70
CA ARG A 79 20.43 -0.91 9.60
C ARG A 79 21.01 -2.01 10.50
N THR A 80 21.77 -2.94 9.93
CA THR A 80 22.56 -3.94 10.66
C THR A 80 24.06 -3.73 10.38
N GLN A 81 24.95 -4.38 11.12
CA GLN A 81 26.39 -4.29 10.84
C GLN A 81 26.74 -4.81 9.43
N GLU A 82 25.97 -5.76 8.90
CA GLU A 82 26.14 -6.34 7.58
C GLU A 82 25.57 -5.43 6.47
N SER A 83 24.49 -4.68 6.74
CA SER A 83 23.83 -3.82 5.74
C SER A 83 24.36 -2.37 5.71
N GLU A 84 25.27 -1.99 6.60
CA GLU A 84 25.84 -0.63 6.68
C GLU A 84 26.54 -0.18 5.38
N ILE A 85 27.12 -1.13 4.65
CA ILE A 85 27.85 -0.85 3.40
C ILE A 85 26.88 -0.84 2.20
N SER A 86 25.67 -1.39 2.36
CA SER A 86 24.67 -1.46 1.29
C SER A 86 23.85 -0.18 1.23
N GLN A 87 23.80 0.43 0.04
CA GLN A 87 23.02 1.64 -0.18
C GLN A 87 21.51 1.30 -0.18
N GLN A 88 20.82 1.52 0.94
CA GLN A 88 19.39 1.21 1.10
C GLN A 88 18.48 1.96 0.11
N PHE A 89 18.93 3.12 -0.37
CA PHE A 89 18.22 3.94 -1.35
C PHE A 89 19.07 4.09 -2.61
N PRO A 90 18.92 3.22 -3.61
CA PRO A 90 19.65 3.33 -4.86
C PRO A 90 19.25 4.62 -5.61
N ARG A 91 20.17 5.17 -6.41
CA ARG A 91 19.89 6.37 -7.23
C ARG A 91 19.02 5.97 -8.42
N LEU A 92 18.05 6.81 -8.76
CA LEU A 92 17.30 6.65 -10.01
C LEU A 92 18.14 7.14 -11.20
N PRO A 93 17.99 6.52 -12.38
CA PRO A 93 18.67 6.97 -13.59
C PRO A 93 18.24 8.40 -13.94
N ASN A 94 19.21 9.25 -14.26
CA ASN A 94 18.98 10.62 -14.70
C ASN A 94 19.64 10.78 -16.09
N PRO A 95 18.89 10.55 -17.19
CA PRO A 95 19.46 10.60 -18.52
C PRO A 95 19.87 12.02 -18.90
N ASP A 96 20.90 12.12 -19.73
CA ASP A 96 21.32 13.37 -20.33
C ASP A 96 20.44 13.69 -21.54
N MET A 97 20.01 14.95 -21.62
CA MET A 97 19.22 15.50 -22.71
C MET A 97 20.10 16.38 -23.59
N VAL A 98 19.87 16.31 -24.90
CA VAL A 98 20.55 17.15 -25.88
C VAL A 98 19.59 18.20 -26.40
N MET A 99 19.98 19.47 -26.33
CA MET A 99 19.26 20.58 -26.96
C MET A 99 20.13 21.22 -28.03
N TYR A 100 19.50 21.50 -29.18
CA TYR A 100 20.13 22.32 -30.22
C TYR A 100 19.74 23.79 -30.02
N VAL A 101 20.75 24.65 -29.95
CA VAL A 101 20.59 26.10 -29.90
C VAL A 101 20.76 26.63 -31.31
N PHE A 102 19.71 27.28 -31.83
CA PHE A 102 19.78 27.89 -33.15
C PHE A 102 20.74 29.10 -33.17
N PRO A 103 21.40 29.36 -34.32
CA PRO A 103 22.21 30.56 -34.48
C PRO A 103 21.41 31.82 -34.14
N HIS A 104 22.00 32.74 -33.37
CA HIS A 104 21.35 33.96 -32.93
C HIS A 104 22.36 35.08 -32.66
N LEU A 105 21.88 36.31 -32.45
CA LEU A 105 22.73 37.44 -32.03
C LEU A 105 22.69 37.57 -30.50
N ALA A 106 23.82 37.41 -29.83
CA ALA A 106 23.97 37.72 -28.42
C ALA A 106 24.29 39.22 -28.24
N GLY A 107 23.64 39.86 -27.25
CA GLY A 107 23.84 41.29 -26.98
C GLY A 107 23.49 42.22 -28.15
N GLY A 108 22.67 41.75 -29.11
CA GLY A 108 22.21 42.50 -30.27
C GLY A 108 23.20 42.62 -31.44
N THR A 109 24.47 42.27 -31.26
CA THR A 109 25.51 42.50 -32.30
C THR A 109 26.45 41.32 -32.53
N SER A 110 26.63 40.43 -31.55
CA SER A 110 27.62 39.35 -31.66
C SER A 110 26.97 38.07 -32.18
N PRO A 111 27.38 37.55 -33.36
CA PRO A 111 26.81 36.32 -33.89
C PRO A 111 27.28 35.11 -33.08
N VAL A 112 26.32 34.32 -32.61
CA VAL A 112 26.53 33.03 -31.96
C VAL A 112 26.14 31.93 -32.95
N PRO A 113 27.04 31.00 -33.29
CA PRO A 113 26.72 29.89 -34.19
C PRO A 113 25.75 28.91 -33.53
N GLY A 114 25.13 28.05 -34.33
CA GLY A 114 24.31 26.98 -33.79
C GLY A 114 25.18 25.89 -33.16
N TYR A 115 24.76 25.35 -32.02
CA TYR A 115 25.48 24.28 -31.34
C TYR A 115 24.52 23.40 -30.53
N SER A 116 24.94 22.16 -30.27
CA SER A 116 24.24 21.25 -29.36
C SER A 116 24.85 21.35 -27.96
N THR A 117 24.00 21.38 -26.95
CA THR A 117 24.39 21.33 -25.54
C THR A 117 23.74 20.15 -24.84
N VAL A 118 24.39 19.63 -23.81
CA VAL A 118 23.94 18.48 -23.02
C VAL A 118 23.63 18.92 -21.60
N PHE A 119 22.49 18.51 -21.06
CA PHE A 119 22.07 18.83 -19.69
C PHE A 119 21.26 17.67 -19.08
N PRO A 120 21.27 17.47 -17.76
CA PRO A 120 20.56 16.37 -17.14
C PRO A 120 19.04 16.58 -17.20
N PHE A 121 18.27 15.50 -17.33
CA PHE A 121 16.80 15.55 -17.34
C PHE A 121 16.22 16.09 -16.01
N TYR A 122 16.80 15.68 -14.88
CA TYR A 122 16.47 16.20 -13.54
C TYR A 122 17.60 17.07 -12.99
N SER A 123 17.24 18.18 -12.33
CA SER A 123 18.18 19.11 -11.69
C SER A 123 18.88 18.54 -10.46
N ARG A 124 18.30 17.51 -9.83
CA ARG A 124 18.84 16.82 -8.66
C ARG A 124 18.80 15.32 -8.86
N THR A 125 19.72 14.63 -8.21
CA THR A 125 19.68 13.18 -8.10
C THR A 125 18.47 12.77 -7.27
N GLN A 126 17.62 11.92 -7.82
CA GLN A 126 16.54 11.28 -7.07
C GLN A 126 17.00 9.90 -6.60
N TYR A 127 16.45 9.46 -5.47
CA TYR A 127 16.69 8.13 -4.92
C TYR A 127 15.40 7.32 -4.97
N ALA A 128 15.51 6.04 -5.32
CA ALA A 128 14.39 5.13 -5.41
C ALA A 128 13.93 4.72 -4.01
N LEU A 129 12.62 4.70 -3.78
CA LEU A 129 12.01 4.12 -2.59
C LEU A 129 12.02 2.58 -2.68
N PRO A 130 11.88 1.88 -1.54
CA PRO A 130 11.78 0.42 -1.54
C PRO A 130 10.64 -0.06 -2.46
N GLY A 131 10.97 -0.97 -3.38
CA GLY A 131 10.02 -1.54 -4.34
C GLY A 131 9.91 -0.78 -5.66
N GLU A 132 10.55 0.39 -5.80
CA GLU A 132 10.62 1.09 -7.09
C GLU A 132 11.68 0.46 -8.02
N ARG A 133 11.46 0.55 -9.33
CA ARG A 133 12.39 0.04 -10.33
C ARG A 133 13.54 1.03 -10.54
N THR A 134 14.76 0.55 -10.52
CA THR A 134 15.99 1.35 -10.66
C THR A 134 16.58 1.35 -12.07
N GLU A 135 15.96 0.65 -13.02
CA GLU A 135 16.51 0.46 -14.37
C GLU A 135 16.02 1.54 -15.33
N ALA A 136 16.92 2.00 -16.21
CA ALA A 136 16.56 2.86 -17.32
C ALA A 136 15.86 2.01 -18.40
N MET A 137 14.74 2.51 -18.94
CA MET A 137 14.03 1.86 -20.06
C MET A 137 14.85 1.87 -21.35
#